data_AF-A0A2G1BT56-F1
#
_entry.id   AF-A0A2G1BT56-F1
#
_cell.length_a   1.000
_cell.length_b   1.000
_cell.length_c   1.000
_cell.angle_alpha   90.00
_cell.angle_beta   90.00
_cell.angle_gamma   90.00
#
_symmetry.space_group_name_H-M   'P 1'
#
loop_
_entity.id
_entity.type
_entity.pdbx_description
1 polymer ?
#
loop_
_entity_poly.entity_id
_entity_poly.type
_entity_poly.pdbx_seq_one_letter_code
_entity_poly.pdbx_strand_id
1 'polypeptide(L)'
;MPLLDFLANGDLKFMIILYTFLSIALIYFFKKLKQKETQEKYNLKLKKLVSWSLLISAFSLLLGVLHSFYFISKSGGIASNLLFGGLANTLITPTLGVVIAIIINGLATPLIFKK
;
A
#
# COMPACT_ATOMS: atom_id res chain seq x y z
N MET A 1 -14.25 -8.01 9.34
CA MET A 1 -13.17 -7.93 10.35
C MET A 1 -13.12 -6.49 10.86
N PRO A 2 -13.11 -6.26 12.18
CA PRO A 2 -12.94 -4.93 12.78
C PRO A 2 -11.68 -4.23 12.25
N LEU A 3 -11.69 -2.91 12.18
CA LEU A 3 -10.61 -2.10 11.58
C LEU A 3 -9.29 -2.25 12.36
N LEU A 4 -9.39 -2.35 13.69
CA LEU A 4 -8.29 -2.67 14.60
C LEU A 4 -7.71 -4.06 14.33
N ASP A 5 -8.56 -5.06 14.10
CA ASP A 5 -8.11 -6.40 13.77
C ASP A 5 -7.45 -6.43 12.39
N PHE A 6 -7.96 -5.71 11.40
CA PHE A 6 -7.32 -5.60 10.09
C PHE A 6 -5.91 -4.98 10.19
N LEU A 7 -5.76 -3.93 11.00
CA LEU A 7 -4.48 -3.28 11.27
C LEU A 7 -3.51 -4.17 12.06
N ALA A 8 -4.02 -4.93 13.03
CA ALA A 8 -3.23 -5.83 13.87
C ALA A 8 -2.81 -7.11 13.15
N ASN A 9 -3.61 -7.57 12.19
CA ASN A 9 -3.33 -8.79 11.40
C ASN A 9 -2.49 -8.51 10.15
N GLY A 10 -2.44 -7.27 9.68
CA GLY A 10 -1.46 -6.85 8.69
C GLY A 10 -0.09 -6.56 9.31
N ASP A 11 0.93 -6.42 8.45
CA ASP A 11 2.23 -5.95 8.91
C ASP A 11 2.16 -4.46 9.24
N LEU A 12 2.04 -4.16 10.54
CA LEU A 12 1.85 -2.82 11.10
C LEU A 12 2.87 -1.81 10.57
N LYS A 13 4.14 -2.23 10.41
CA LYS A 13 5.22 -1.34 9.97
C LYS A 13 4.95 -0.83 8.55
N PHE A 14 4.59 -1.74 7.65
CA PHE A 14 4.26 -1.40 6.27
C PHE A 14 2.93 -0.65 6.17
N MET A 15 1.94 -0.98 7.00
CA MET A 15 0.66 -0.25 7.02
C MET A 15 0.82 1.22 7.37
N ILE A 16 1.60 1.53 8.42
CA ILE A 16 1.88 2.92 8.82
C ILE A 16 2.53 3.71 7.67
N ILE A 17 3.48 3.08 6.95
CA ILE A 17 4.15 3.71 5.81
C ILE A 17 3.14 3.99 4.68
N LEU A 18 2.27 3.03 4.36
CA LEU A 18 1.26 3.17 3.32
C LEU A 18 0.24 4.29 3.65
N TYR A 19 -0.23 4.39 4.89
CA TYR A 19 -1.09 5.50 5.32
C TYR A 19 -0.37 6.85 5.30
N THR A 20 0.94 6.86 5.57
CA THR A 20 1.77 8.07 5.43
C THR A 20 1.83 8.51 3.97
N PHE A 21 2.00 7.59 3.02
CA PHE A 21 1.97 7.89 1.60
C PHE A 21 0.63 8.45 1.14
N LEU A 22 -0.48 7.88 1.62
CA LEU A 22 -1.82 8.38 1.33
C LEU A 22 -2.01 9.82 1.87
N SER A 23 -1.56 10.09 3.09
CA SER A 23 -1.64 11.42 3.70
C SER A 23 -0.82 12.46 2.92
N ILE A 24 0.41 12.10 2.52
CA ILE A 24 1.26 12.97 1.68
C ILE A 24 0.60 13.22 0.31
N ALA A 25 -0.01 12.20 -0.28
CA ALA A 25 -0.70 12.32 -1.56
C ALA A 25 -1.89 13.29 -1.47
N LEU A 26 -2.68 13.24 -0.40
CA LEU A 26 -3.76 14.21 -0.17
C LEU A 26 -3.23 15.64 -0.06
N ILE A 27 -2.13 15.86 0.68
CA ILE A 27 -1.50 17.18 0.79
C ILE A 27 -1.05 17.69 -0.59
N TYR A 28 -0.42 16.85 -1.40
CA TYR A 28 -0.01 17.23 -2.76
C TYR A 28 -1.20 17.48 -3.68
N PHE A 29 -2.29 16.73 -3.54
CA PHE A 29 -3.51 16.96 -4.30
C PHE A 29 -4.14 18.32 -3.96
N PHE A 30 -4.26 18.68 -2.67
CA PHE A 30 -4.76 20.01 -2.29
C PHE A 30 -3.83 21.14 -2.75
N LYS A 31 -2.50 20.95 -2.70
CA LYS A 31 -1.56 21.94 -3.26
C LYS A 31 -1.70 22.08 -4.76
N LYS A 32 -1.90 20.98 -5.49
CA LYS A 32 -2.20 20.95 -6.93
C LYS A 32 -3.48 21.73 -7.25
N LEU A 33 -4.54 21.61 -6.45
CA LEU A 33 -5.78 22.37 -6.65
C LEU A 33 -5.58 23.89 -6.51
N LYS A 34 -4.69 24.31 -5.60
CA LYS A 34 -4.41 25.74 -5.35
C LYS A 34 -3.44 26.34 -6.37
N GLN A 35 -2.42 25.59 -6.81
CA GLN A 35 -1.35 26.07 -7.70
C GLN A 35 -1.43 25.40 -9.08
N LYS A 36 -2.26 25.98 -9.95
CA LYS A 36 -2.57 25.43 -11.29
C LYS A 36 -1.35 25.38 -12.22
N GLU A 37 -0.47 26.37 -12.17
CA GLU A 37 0.75 26.42 -13.00
C GLU A 37 1.75 25.31 -12.67
N THR A 38 1.73 24.78 -11.45
CA THR A 38 2.67 23.74 -10.98
C THR A 38 2.04 22.34 -10.99
N GLN A 39 0.87 22.18 -11.62
CA GLN A 39 0.08 20.94 -11.63
C GLN A 39 0.89 19.72 -12.13
N GLU A 40 1.68 19.88 -13.19
CA GLU A 40 2.49 18.78 -13.75
C GLU A 40 3.53 18.26 -12.73
N LYS A 41 4.18 19.16 -12.00
CA LYS A 41 5.18 18.81 -10.98
C LYS A 41 4.55 18.00 -9.84
N TYR A 42 3.35 18.38 -9.40
CA TYR A 42 2.62 17.63 -8.38
C TYR A 42 2.10 16.29 -8.91
N ASN A 43 1.66 16.21 -10.16
CA ASN A 43 1.28 14.94 -10.79
C ASN A 43 2.47 13.97 -10.87
N LEU A 44 3.66 14.44 -11.21
CA LEU A 44 4.88 13.62 -11.19
C LEU A 44 5.21 13.10 -9.77
N LYS A 45 5.07 13.95 -8.74
CA LYS A 45 5.25 13.54 -7.34
C LYS A 45 4.22 12.49 -6.90
N LEU A 46 2.96 12.65 -7.31
CA LEU A 46 1.90 11.66 -7.04
C LEU A 46 2.17 10.34 -7.76
N LYS A 47 2.54 10.37 -9.05
CA LYS A 47 2.95 9.15 -9.79
C LYS A 47 4.14 8.45 -9.14
N LYS A 48 5.12 9.22 -8.64
CA LYS A 48 6.24 8.65 -7.88
C LYS A 48 5.74 7.93 -6.61
N LEU A 49 4.80 8.52 -5.87
CA LEU A 49 4.18 7.89 -4.71
C LEU A 49 3.41 6.60 -5.07
N VAL A 50 2.74 6.54 -6.23
CA VAL A 50 2.12 5.31 -6.73
C VAL A 50 3.16 4.20 -6.88
N SER A 51 4.29 4.48 -7.56
CA SER A 51 5.37 3.51 -7.73
C SER A 51 5.96 3.04 -6.40
N TRP A 52 6.14 3.95 -5.43
CA TRP A 52 6.61 3.57 -4.10
C TRP A 52 5.60 2.73 -3.32
N SER A 53 4.30 3.04 -3.42
CA SER A 53 3.24 2.24 -2.80
C SER A 53 3.23 0.80 -3.34
N LEU A 54 3.37 0.64 -4.66
CA LEU A 54 3.46 -0.67 -5.30
C LEU A 54 4.74 -1.41 -4.91
N LEU A 55 5.88 -0.72 -4.84
CA LEU A 55 7.15 -1.34 -4.45
C LEU A 55 7.11 -1.86 -3.01
N ILE A 56 6.57 -1.07 -2.07
CA ILE A 56 6.39 -1.51 -0.68
C ILE A 56 5.42 -2.67 -0.58
N SER A 57 4.32 -2.63 -1.33
CA SER A 57 3.35 -3.72 -1.42
C SER A 57 4.01 -5.03 -1.89
N ALA A 58 4.77 -4.98 -2.97
CA ALA A 58 5.48 -6.16 -3.51
C ALA A 58 6.53 -6.68 -2.51
N PHE A 59 7.27 -5.78 -1.87
CA PHE A 59 8.29 -6.15 -0.88
C PHE A 59 7.67 -6.81 0.37
N SER A 60 6.56 -6.27 0.88
CA SER A 60 5.82 -6.86 1.99
C SER A 60 5.30 -8.25 1.66
N LEU A 61 4.80 -8.45 0.44
CA LEU A 61 4.35 -9.77 -0.04
C LEU A 61 5.51 -10.77 -0.06
N LEU A 62 6.66 -10.39 -0.63
CA LEU A 62 7.85 -11.25 -0.68
C LEU A 62 8.31 -11.66 0.72
N LEU A 63 8.32 -10.72 1.67
CA LEU A 63 8.69 -11.00 3.06
C LEU A 63 7.72 -11.98 3.74
N GLY A 64 6.41 -11.80 3.59
CA GLY A 64 5.45 -12.70 4.22
C GLY A 64 5.41 -14.09 3.57
N VAL A 65 5.64 -14.18 2.25
CA VAL A 65 5.84 -15.48 1.56
C VAL A 65 7.10 -16.17 2.06
N LEU A 66 8.22 -15.45 2.18
CA LEU A 66 9.47 -16.00 2.73
C LEU A 66 9.26 -16.52 4.15
N HIS A 67 8.54 -15.76 4.99
CA HIS A 67 8.24 -16.17 6.37
C HIS A 67 7.38 -17.43 6.41
N SER A 68 6.40 -17.52 5.51
CA SER A 68 5.54 -18.71 5.37
C SER A 68 6.36 -19.94 4.96
N PHE A 69 7.28 -19.82 3.99
CA PHE A 69 8.17 -20.92 3.61
C PHE A 69 9.17 -21.31 4.71
N TYR A 70 9.68 -20.34 5.47
CA TYR A 70 10.52 -20.61 6.64
C TYR A 70 9.78 -21.43 7.70
N PHE A 71 8.50 -21.11 7.96
CA PHE A 71 7.68 -21.91 8.87
C PHE A 71 7.40 -23.31 8.32
N ILE A 72 7.13 -23.46 7.01
CA ILE A 72 6.94 -24.78 6.39
C ILE A 72 8.18 -25.66 6.58
N SER A 73 9.37 -25.13 6.33
CA SER A 73 10.62 -25.89 6.44
C SER A 73 10.95 -26.28 7.89
N LYS A 74 10.56 -25.46 8.87
CA LYS A 74 10.75 -25.72 10.31
C LYS A 74 9.70 -26.63 10.94
N SER A 75 8.46 -26.63 10.44
CA SER A 75 7.30 -27.26 11.11
C SER A 75 7.02 -28.71 10.66
N GLY A 76 7.80 -29.27 9.73
CA GLY A 76 7.70 -30.67 9.34
C GLY A 76 6.33 -31.11 8.79
N GLY A 77 5.50 -30.17 8.31
CA GLY A 77 4.21 -30.44 7.67
C GLY A 77 2.97 -30.43 8.57
N ILE A 78 3.07 -30.06 9.86
CA ILE A 78 1.99 -30.28 10.85
C ILE A 78 0.90 -29.17 10.88
N ALA A 79 1.04 -28.08 10.12
CA ALA A 79 0.26 -26.86 10.38
C ALA A 79 -0.35 -26.16 9.14
N SER A 80 -0.97 -26.90 8.21
CA SER A 80 -1.61 -26.34 7.01
C SER A 80 -2.61 -25.20 7.30
N ASN A 81 -3.47 -25.34 8.31
CA ASN A 81 -4.42 -24.28 8.68
C ASN A 81 -3.75 -22.99 9.20
N LEU A 82 -2.64 -23.10 9.93
CA LEU A 82 -1.88 -21.94 10.39
C LEU A 82 -1.14 -21.26 9.23
N LEU A 83 -0.70 -22.05 8.23
CA LEU A 83 -0.08 -21.52 7.02
C LEU A 83 -1.08 -20.72 6.18
N PHE A 84 -2.29 -21.24 5.97
CA PHE A 84 -3.33 -20.49 5.26
C PHE A 84 -3.76 -19.22 6.00
N GLY A 85 -3.85 -19.27 7.34
CA GLY A 85 -4.10 -18.08 8.15
C GLY A 85 -2.98 -17.04 8.05
N GLY A 86 -1.71 -17.46 8.14
CA GLY A 86 -0.55 -16.58 8.00
C GLY A 86 -0.41 -15.97 6.60
N LEU A 87 -0.71 -16.74 5.55
CA LEU A 87 -0.75 -16.26 4.17
C LEU A 87 -1.89 -15.27 3.94
N ALA A 88 -3.09 -15.55 4.47
CA ALA A 88 -4.22 -14.62 4.39
C ALA A 88 -3.88 -13.27 5.04
N ASN A 89 -3.28 -13.29 6.23
CA ASN A 89 -2.80 -12.10 6.92
C ASN A 89 -1.71 -11.36 6.15
N THR A 90 -0.77 -12.11 5.57
CA THR A 90 0.30 -11.54 4.72
C THR A 90 -0.25 -10.77 3.53
N LEU A 91 -1.35 -11.21 2.92
CA LEU A 91 -1.96 -10.58 1.75
C LEU A 91 -2.67 -9.26 2.07
N ILE A 92 -2.98 -8.98 3.34
CA ILE A 92 -3.67 -7.76 3.76
C ILE A 92 -2.86 -6.52 3.36
N THR A 93 -1.58 -6.46 3.74
CA THR A 93 -0.73 -5.29 3.51
C THR A 93 -0.49 -5.01 2.02
N PRO A 94 -0.15 -6.00 1.17
CA PRO A 94 -0.04 -5.80 -0.27
C PRO A 94 -1.36 -5.32 -0.90
N THR A 95 -2.48 -5.92 -0.49
CA THR A 95 -3.80 -5.50 -0.99
C THR A 95 -4.07 -4.04 -0.66
N LEU A 96 -3.79 -3.61 0.57
CA LEU A 96 -3.90 -2.21 0.97
C LEU A 96 -2.97 -1.30 0.14
N GLY A 97 -1.74 -1.73 -0.11
CA GLY A 97 -0.78 -0.98 -0.91
C GLY A 97 -1.21 -0.78 -2.36
N VAL A 98 -1.85 -1.79 -2.96
CA VAL A 98 -2.48 -1.69 -4.30
C VAL A 98 -3.67 -0.74 -4.28
N VAL A 99 -4.56 -0.84 -3.30
CA VAL A 99 -5.72 0.06 -3.16
C VAL A 99 -5.26 1.51 -3.03
N ILE A 100 -4.28 1.79 -2.18
CA ILE A 100 -3.71 3.12 -2.01
C ILE A 100 -3.05 3.61 -3.31
N ALA A 101 -2.32 2.74 -4.02
CA ALA A 101 -1.73 3.09 -5.31
C ALA A 101 -2.80 3.51 -6.33
N ILE A 102 -3.94 2.81 -6.39
CA ILE A 102 -5.07 3.16 -7.26
C ILE A 102 -5.65 4.53 -6.88
N ILE A 103 -5.87 4.78 -5.58
CA ILE A 103 -6.39 6.06 -5.09
C ILE A 103 -5.44 7.20 -5.46
N ILE A 104 -4.15 7.06 -5.16
CA ILE A 104 -3.13 8.09 -5.47
C ILE A 104 -3.04 8.32 -6.98
N ASN A 105 -3.14 7.27 -7.79
CA ASN A 105 -3.15 7.39 -9.25
C ASN A 105 -4.37 8.18 -9.75
N GLY A 106 -5.55 7.94 -9.17
CA GLY A 106 -6.75 8.74 -9.43
C GLY A 106 -6.54 10.23 -9.12
N LEU A 107 -5.89 10.54 -7.99
CA LEU A 107 -5.54 11.92 -7.60
C LEU A 107 -4.51 12.56 -8.55
N ALA A 108 -3.67 11.76 -9.20
CA ALA A 108 -2.66 12.21 -10.16
C ALA A 108 -3.26 12.62 -11.52
N THR A 109 -4.51 12.30 -11.81
CA THR A 109 -5.19 12.65 -13.08
C THR A 109 -5.16 14.15 -13.32
N PRO A 110 -4.73 14.64 -14.50
CA PRO A 110 -4.75 16.07 -14.80
C PRO A 110 -6.18 16.62 -14.75
N LEU A 111 -6.36 17.71 -14.03
CA LEU A 111 -7.63 18.42 -13.97
C LEU A 111 -7.71 19.35 -15.17
N ILE A 112 -8.74 19.17 -16.00
CA ILE A 112 -9.06 20.08 -17.09
C ILE A 112 -9.97 21.15 -16.50
N PHE A 113 -9.41 22.32 -16.21
CA PHE A 113 -10.22 23.48 -15.85
C PHE A 113 -10.71 24.13 -17.15
N LYS A 114 -11.97 23.88 -17.54
CA LYS A 114 -12.62 24.71 -18.57
C LYS A 114 -12.69 26.13 -18.02
N LYS A 115 -12.18 27.07 -18.80
CA LYS A 115 -12.14 28.50 -18.52
C LYS A 115 -13.51 29.13 -18.73
#